data_AF-A0A356KRJ1-F1
#
_entry.id   AF-A0A356KRJ1-F1
#
_cell.length_a   1.000
_cell.length_b   1.000
_cell.length_c   1.000
_cell.angle_alpha   90.00
_cell.angle_beta   90.00
_cell.angle_gamma   90.00
#
_symmetry.space_group_name_H-M   'P 1'
#
loop_
_entity.id
_entity.type
_entity.pdbx_description
1 polymer ?
#
loop_
_entity_poly.entity_id
_entity_poly.type
_entity_poly.pdbx_seq_one_letter_code
_entity_poly.pdbx_strand_id
1 'polypeptide(L)'
;MGWRDLCLIGLASGVGFGVSEGIHYSTEYYNGIHYGSIYVIRFVSCVALHATWAATIGLLLSATQHQLRPGRSPLQLVGALCAAIWAPMVLHGLYDAALKLELRWLALLCALVSVLYLGWLIVSAEQGRGVAKVLAKVQTA
;
A
#
# COMPACT_ATOMS: atom_id res chain seq x y z
N MET A 1 -8.46 -8.20 -16.78
CA MET A 1 -7.20 -7.64 -16.25
C MET A 1 -6.55 -8.70 -15.40
N GLY A 2 -5.27 -8.95 -15.64
CA GLY A 2 -4.46 -9.84 -14.80
C GLY A 2 -3.92 -9.10 -13.57
N TRP A 3 -3.21 -9.83 -12.72
CA TRP A 3 -2.58 -9.25 -11.52
C TRP A 3 -1.57 -8.16 -11.86
N ARG A 4 -0.85 -8.29 -13.00
CA ARG A 4 0.13 -7.30 -13.48
C ARG A 4 -0.52 -5.96 -13.77
N ASP A 5 -1.63 -5.98 -14.52
CA ASP A 5 -2.37 -4.75 -14.88
C ASP A 5 -2.84 -4.02 -13.63
N LEU A 6 -3.47 -4.75 -12.70
CA LEU A 6 -3.99 -4.16 -11.46
C LEU A 6 -2.86 -3.69 -10.53
N CYS A 7 -1.73 -4.38 -10.48
CA CYS A 7 -0.54 -3.94 -9.77
C CYS A 7 0.01 -2.63 -10.35
N LEU A 8 0.11 -2.52 -11.67
CA LEU A 8 0.61 -1.32 -12.35
C LEU A 8 -0.34 -0.12 -12.21
N ILE A 9 -1.66 -0.36 -12.30
CA ILE A 9 -2.67 0.67 -12.03
C ILE A 9 -2.55 1.15 -10.58
N GLY A 10 -2.42 0.22 -9.64
CA GLY A 10 -2.17 0.53 -8.23
C GLY A 10 -0.91 1.38 -8.07
N LEU A 11 0.21 0.96 -8.64
CA LEU A 11 1.47 1.69 -8.60
C LEU A 11 1.34 3.12 -9.15
N ALA A 12 0.75 3.28 -10.34
CA ALA A 12 0.54 4.59 -10.96
C ALA A 12 -0.36 5.49 -10.11
N SER A 13 -1.45 4.94 -9.56
CA SER A 13 -2.34 5.70 -8.66
C SER A 13 -1.66 6.13 -7.37
N GLY A 14 -0.84 5.26 -6.78
CA GLY A 14 -0.07 5.57 -5.57
C GLY A 14 1.02 6.62 -5.80
N VAL A 15 1.68 6.60 -6.97
CA VAL A 15 2.61 7.69 -7.36
C VAL A 15 1.87 9.03 -7.41
N GLY A 16 0.72 9.08 -8.10
CA GLY A 16 -0.08 10.30 -8.18
C GLY A 16 -0.52 10.83 -6.81
N PHE A 17 -1.02 9.93 -5.96
CA PHE A 17 -1.42 10.28 -4.58
C PHE A 17 -0.23 10.80 -3.76
N GLY A 18 0.89 10.06 -3.74
CA GLY A 18 2.05 10.45 -2.95
C GLY A 18 2.72 11.75 -3.43
N VAL A 19 2.67 12.05 -4.74
CA VAL A 19 3.14 13.35 -5.26
C VAL A 19 2.26 14.47 -4.73
N SER A 20 0.93 14.31 -4.80
CA SER A 20 -0.03 15.29 -4.29
C SER A 20 0.16 15.53 -2.79
N GLU A 21 0.30 14.46 -2.01
CA GLU A 21 0.49 14.53 -0.57
C GLU A 21 1.86 15.13 -0.19
N GLY A 22 2.93 14.72 -0.87
CA GLY A 22 4.26 15.27 -0.67
C GLY A 22 4.35 16.77 -0.95
N ILE A 23 3.64 17.27 -1.98
CA ILE A 23 3.51 18.71 -2.26
C ILE A 23 2.77 19.39 -1.09
N HIS A 24 1.61 18.86 -0.69
CA HIS A 24 0.82 19.42 0.40
C HIS A 24 1.61 19.53 1.71
N TYR A 25 2.34 18.49 2.11
CA TYR A 25 3.16 18.55 3.33
C TYR A 25 4.31 19.55 3.20
N SER A 26 4.91 19.66 2.03
CA SER A 26 6.00 20.61 1.78
C SER A 26 5.54 22.06 1.86
N THR A 27 4.32 22.37 1.39
CA THR A 27 3.76 23.72 1.43
C THR A 27 3.27 24.12 2.81
N GLU A 28 2.62 23.22 3.54
CA GLU A 28 1.93 23.53 4.80
C GLU A 28 2.81 23.39 6.05
N TYR A 29 3.76 22.44 6.08
CA TYR A 29 4.43 22.06 7.33
C TYR A 29 5.94 22.29 7.36
N TYR A 30 6.61 22.27 6.21
CA TYR A 30 8.07 22.35 6.19
C TYR A 30 8.61 23.71 5.77
N ASN A 31 7.80 24.51 5.06
CA ASN A 31 8.23 25.73 4.37
C ASN A 31 9.06 26.67 5.27
N GLY A 32 10.34 26.84 4.92
CA GLY A 32 11.27 27.74 5.63
C GLY A 32 11.87 27.24 6.96
N ILE A 33 11.50 26.05 7.45
CA ILE A 33 11.87 25.58 8.81
C ILE A 33 12.96 24.50 8.78
N HIS A 34 13.02 23.66 7.75
CA HIS A 34 13.95 22.52 7.67
C HIS A 34 14.91 22.57 6.46
N TYR A 35 16.01 21.80 6.54
CA TYR A 35 17.00 21.67 5.46
C TYR A 35 16.40 21.00 4.21
N GLY A 36 16.75 21.46 3.00
CA GLY A 36 16.21 20.93 1.74
C GLY A 36 16.35 19.41 1.55
N SER A 37 17.35 18.78 2.17
CA SER A 37 17.53 17.32 2.15
C SER A 37 16.38 16.55 2.82
N ILE A 38 15.76 17.10 3.87
CA ILE A 38 14.63 16.43 4.53
C ILE A 38 13.39 16.41 3.63
N TYR A 39 13.22 17.44 2.80
CA TYR A 39 12.12 17.51 1.84
C TYR A 39 12.27 16.44 0.78
N VAL A 40 13.47 16.30 0.22
CA VAL A 40 13.73 15.28 -0.80
C VAL A 40 13.52 13.88 -0.24
N ILE A 41 14.06 13.59 0.95
CA ILE A 41 13.91 12.26 1.57
C ILE A 41 12.44 11.97 1.87
N ARG A 42 11.70 12.92 2.47
CA ARG A 42 10.28 12.71 2.78
C ARG A 42 9.44 12.60 1.52
N PHE A 43 9.69 13.44 0.52
CA PHE A 43 8.96 13.41 -0.75
C PHE A 43 9.17 12.09 -1.49
N VAL A 44 10.43 11.67 -1.69
CA VAL A 44 10.75 10.42 -2.36
C VAL A 44 10.19 9.22 -1.59
N SER A 45 10.34 9.21 -0.27
CA SER A 45 9.84 8.10 0.56
C SER A 45 8.31 8.03 0.58
N CYS A 46 7.62 9.17 0.68
CA CYS A 46 6.16 9.27 0.60
C CYS A 46 5.66 8.70 -0.73
N VAL A 47 6.18 9.19 -1.86
CA VAL A 47 5.78 8.72 -3.20
C VAL A 47 6.03 7.22 -3.35
N ALA A 48 7.21 6.74 -2.96
CA ALA A 48 7.56 5.33 -3.06
C ALA A 48 6.67 4.43 -2.19
N LEU A 49 6.34 4.86 -0.97
CA LEU A 49 5.49 4.10 -0.07
C LEU A 49 4.03 4.08 -0.53
N HIS A 50 3.46 5.20 -0.99
CA HIS A 50 2.11 5.20 -1.56
C HIS A 50 2.03 4.33 -2.82
N ALA A 51 3.03 4.40 -3.70
CA ALA A 51 3.13 3.50 -4.86
C ALA A 51 3.14 2.03 -4.42
N THR A 52 3.91 1.70 -3.39
CA THR A 52 4.03 0.34 -2.84
C THR A 52 2.71 -0.16 -2.25
N TRP A 53 2.05 0.65 -1.42
CA TRP A 53 0.78 0.29 -0.79
C TRP A 53 -0.36 0.19 -1.81
N ALA A 54 -0.45 1.11 -2.77
CA ALA A 54 -1.49 1.06 -3.80
C ALA A 54 -1.28 -0.12 -4.77
N ALA A 55 -0.03 -0.44 -5.14
CA ALA A 55 0.29 -1.66 -5.91
C ALA A 55 -0.11 -2.94 -5.15
N THR A 56 0.14 -2.97 -3.83
CA THR A 56 -0.29 -4.05 -2.94
C THR A 56 -1.81 -4.23 -2.98
N ILE A 57 -2.57 -3.14 -2.85
CA ILE A 57 -4.04 -3.17 -2.96
C ILE A 57 -4.46 -3.73 -4.33
N GLY A 58 -3.86 -3.26 -5.42
CA GLY A 58 -4.15 -3.74 -6.78
C GLY A 58 -3.95 -5.26 -6.93
N LEU A 59 -2.84 -5.80 -6.40
CA LEU A 59 -2.58 -7.24 -6.37
C LEU A 59 -3.62 -8.01 -5.56
N LEU A 60 -3.95 -7.53 -4.36
CA LEU A 60 -4.91 -8.19 -3.48
C LEU A 60 -6.34 -8.16 -4.07
N LEU A 61 -6.73 -7.05 -4.72
CA LEU A 61 -7.98 -6.96 -5.47
C LEU A 61 -8.02 -7.93 -6.66
N SER A 62 -6.89 -8.13 -7.35
CA SER A 62 -6.81 -9.15 -8.40
C SER A 62 -7.10 -10.55 -7.85
N ALA A 63 -6.70 -10.84 -6.62
CA ALA A 63 -6.94 -12.12 -5.96
C ALA A 63 -8.39 -12.31 -5.51
N THR A 64 -9.07 -11.22 -5.13
CA THR A 64 -10.46 -11.24 -4.67
C THR A 64 -11.47 -10.86 -5.76
N GLN A 65 -11.01 -10.66 -7.00
CA GLN A 65 -11.83 -10.17 -8.12
C GLN A 65 -13.13 -10.96 -8.37
N HIS A 66 -13.15 -12.26 -8.03
CA HIS A 66 -14.37 -13.09 -8.13
C HIS A 66 -15.48 -12.68 -7.16
N GLN A 67 -15.13 -12.08 -6.02
CA GLN A 67 -16.03 -11.55 -4.99
C GLN A 67 -16.56 -10.15 -5.35
N LEU A 68 -15.88 -9.46 -6.26
CA LEU A 68 -16.24 -8.10 -6.72
C LEU A 68 -17.22 -8.12 -7.91
N ARG A 69 -17.60 -9.30 -8.40
CA ARG A 69 -18.49 -9.41 -9.58
C ARG A 69 -19.94 -9.03 -9.24
N PRO A 70 -20.69 -8.45 -10.21
CA PRO A 70 -22.13 -8.24 -10.06
C PRO A 70 -22.86 -9.53 -9.66
N GLY A 71 -23.85 -9.42 -8.77
CA GLY A 71 -24.62 -10.57 -8.25
C GLY A 71 -24.07 -11.21 -6.98
N ARG A 72 -22.98 -10.69 -6.40
CA ARG A 72 -22.48 -11.08 -5.08
C ARG A 72 -23.19 -10.32 -3.96
N SER A 73 -23.20 -10.89 -2.75
CA SER A 73 -23.81 -10.21 -1.60
C SER A 73 -22.96 -9.00 -1.18
N PRO A 74 -23.58 -7.92 -0.68
CA PRO A 74 -22.84 -6.74 -0.21
C PRO A 74 -21.77 -7.06 0.84
N LEU A 75 -22.04 -8.05 1.72
CA LEU A 75 -21.09 -8.48 2.73
C LEU A 75 -19.81 -9.10 2.14
N GLN A 76 -19.93 -9.86 1.04
CA GLN A 76 -18.77 -10.42 0.33
C GLN A 76 -17.94 -9.33 -0.33
N LEU A 77 -18.59 -8.31 -0.89
CA LEU A 77 -17.91 -7.15 -1.45
C LEU A 77 -17.12 -6.39 -0.37
N VAL A 78 -17.75 -6.07 0.77
CA VAL A 78 -17.09 -5.41 1.89
C VAL A 78 -15.93 -6.25 2.41
N GLY A 79 -16.12 -7.55 2.60
CA GLY A 79 -15.06 -8.46 3.04
C GLY A 79 -13.86 -8.48 2.08
N ALA A 80 -14.12 -8.51 0.77
CA ALA A 80 -13.08 -8.47 -0.26
C ALA A 80 -12.29 -7.16 -0.24
N LEU A 81 -12.98 -6.02 -0.10
CA LEU A 81 -12.35 -4.70 -0.01
C LEU A 81 -11.52 -4.58 1.26
N CYS A 82 -12.09 -4.93 2.42
CA CYS A 82 -11.38 -4.93 3.71
C CYS A 82 -10.13 -5.80 3.66
N ALA A 83 -10.22 -7.02 3.11
CA ALA A 83 -9.08 -7.91 2.96
C ALA A 83 -7.97 -7.33 2.07
N ALA A 84 -8.35 -6.58 1.02
CA ALA A 84 -7.39 -5.96 0.11
C ALA A 84 -6.70 -4.71 0.68
N ILE A 85 -7.39 -3.95 1.54
CA ILE A 85 -6.85 -2.68 2.06
C ILE A 85 -6.25 -2.80 3.46
N TRP A 86 -6.59 -3.83 4.23
CA TRP A 86 -6.23 -3.93 5.65
C TRP A 86 -4.73 -3.78 5.91
N ALA A 87 -3.90 -4.62 5.27
CA ALA A 87 -2.46 -4.58 5.52
C ALA A 87 -1.81 -3.24 5.07
N PRO A 88 -2.09 -2.72 3.86
CA PRO A 88 -1.65 -1.38 3.46
C PRO A 88 -2.10 -0.27 4.41
N MET A 89 -3.36 -0.29 4.88
CA MET A 89 -3.90 0.70 5.79
C MET A 89 -3.20 0.70 7.16
N VAL A 90 -2.95 -0.49 7.72
CA VAL A 90 -2.23 -0.63 8.99
C VAL A 90 -0.78 -0.18 8.87
N LEU A 91 -0.09 -0.57 7.79
CA LEU A 91 1.30 -0.17 7.56
C LEU A 91 1.41 1.35 7.35
N HIS A 92 0.51 1.94 6.57
CA HIS A 92 0.44 3.39 6.38
C HIS A 92 0.23 4.12 7.70
N GLY A 93 -0.80 3.74 8.47
CA GLY A 93 -1.09 4.37 9.76
C GLY A 93 0.03 4.20 10.78
N LEU A 94 0.70 3.05 10.80
CA LEU A 94 1.86 2.80 11.65
C LEU A 94 3.06 3.67 11.25
N TYR A 95 3.30 3.84 9.95
CA TYR A 95 4.37 4.69 9.44
C TYR A 95 4.14 6.15 9.88
N ASP A 96 2.92 6.67 9.70
CA ASP A 96 2.55 8.02 10.13
C ASP A 96 2.68 8.21 11.63
N ALA A 97 2.18 7.26 12.42
CA ALA A 97 2.30 7.30 13.86
C ALA A 97 3.78 7.27 14.30
N ALA A 98 4.60 6.42 13.69
CA ALA A 98 6.03 6.33 13.98
C ALA A 98 6.76 7.64 13.63
N LEU A 99 6.45 8.27 12.50
CA LEU A 99 7.01 9.57 12.15
C LEU A 99 6.57 10.67 13.12
N LYS A 100 5.30 10.71 13.51
CA LYS A 100 4.77 11.69 14.48
C LYS A 100 5.39 11.54 15.88
N LEU A 101 5.71 10.31 16.27
CA LEU A 101 6.36 9.99 17.55
C LEU A 101 7.89 10.00 17.48
N GLU A 102 8.49 10.46 16.37
CA GLU A 102 9.95 10.46 16.14
C GLU A 102 10.62 9.07 16.27
N LEU A 103 9.86 7.99 16.10
CA LEU A 103 10.32 6.61 16.14
C LEU A 103 10.95 6.19 14.80
N ARG A 104 12.09 6.79 14.46
CA ARG A 104 12.75 6.66 13.14
C ARG A 104 13.00 5.21 12.72
N TRP A 105 13.46 4.37 13.65
CA TRP A 105 13.72 2.95 13.38
C TRP A 105 12.44 2.17 13.06
N LEU A 106 11.34 2.50 13.74
CA LEU A 106 10.04 1.88 13.49
C LEU A 106 9.49 2.30 12.12
N ALA A 107 9.62 3.59 11.77
CA ALA A 107 9.24 4.08 10.45
C ALA A 107 10.05 3.40 9.33
N LEU A 108 11.37 3.25 9.51
CA LEU A 108 12.24 2.55 8.57
C LEU A 108 11.87 1.06 8.43
N LEU A 109 11.63 0.39 9.56
CA LEU A 109 11.18 -1.00 9.57
C LEU A 109 9.85 -1.15 8.85
N CYS A 110 8.90 -0.25 9.10
CA CYS A 110 7.59 -0.24 8.45
C CYS A 110 7.70 -0.06 6.92
N ALA A 111 8.59 0.85 6.48
CA ALA A 111 8.89 1.04 5.07
C ALA A 111 9.48 -0.22 4.43
N LEU A 112 10.47 -0.84 5.08
CA LEU A 112 11.09 -2.07 4.62
C LEU A 112 10.08 -3.22 4.52
N VAL A 113 9.26 -3.42 5.56
CA VAL A 113 8.21 -4.45 5.58
C VAL A 113 7.21 -4.22 4.44
N SER A 114 6.85 -2.97 4.16
CA SER A 114 5.92 -2.65 3.06
C SER A 114 6.47 -3.08 1.70
N VAL A 115 7.74 -2.78 1.41
CA VAL A 115 8.40 -3.16 0.16
C VAL A 115 8.57 -4.68 0.06
N LEU A 116 9.03 -5.33 1.13
CA LEU A 116 9.19 -6.79 1.17
C LEU A 116 7.85 -7.51 1.02
N TYR A 117 6.79 -6.97 1.61
CA TYR A 117 5.44 -7.52 1.49
C TYR A 117 4.93 -7.45 0.05
N LEU A 118 5.09 -6.31 -0.63
CA LEU A 118 4.78 -6.19 -2.06
C LEU A 118 5.60 -7.17 -2.90
N GLY A 119 6.92 -7.22 -2.69
CA GLY A 119 7.80 -8.13 -3.42
C GLY A 119 7.40 -9.59 -3.25
N TRP A 120 7.05 -10.00 -2.02
CA TRP A 120 6.55 -11.33 -1.74
C TRP A 120 5.22 -11.63 -2.45
N LEU A 121 4.28 -10.67 -2.51
CA LEU A 121 3.03 -10.82 -3.24
C LEU A 121 3.25 -10.97 -4.75
N ILE A 122 4.17 -10.20 -5.34
CA ILE A 122 4.53 -10.30 -6.76
C ILE A 122 5.07 -11.70 -7.06
N VAL A 123 6.06 -12.16 -6.29
CA VAL A 123 6.64 -13.51 -6.47
C VAL A 123 5.57 -14.59 -6.31
N SER A 124 4.66 -14.44 -5.34
CA SER A 124 3.57 -15.39 -5.12
C SER A 124 2.58 -15.43 -6.30
N ALA A 125 2.25 -14.26 -6.87
CA ALA A 125 1.39 -14.15 -8.05
C ALA A 125 2.06 -14.76 -9.30
N GLU A 126 3.37 -14.57 -9.49
CA GLU A 126 4.14 -15.17 -10.59
C GLU A 126 4.19 -16.69 -10.51
N GLN A 127 4.36 -17.25 -9.31
CA GLN A 127 4.45 -18.70 -9.10
C GLN A 127 3.09 -19.41 -9.16
N GLY A 128 1.99 -18.71 -9.44
CA GLY A 128 0.65 -19.28 -9.41
C GLY A 128 0.24 -19.80 -8.02
N ARG A 129 0.99 -19.44 -6.97
CA ARG A 129 0.60 -19.64 -5.57
C ARG A 129 -0.46 -18.59 -5.29
N GLY A 130 -1.66 -18.83 -5.82
CA GLY A 130 -2.72 -17.82 -5.88
C GLY A 130 -2.76 -17.02 -4.59
N VAL A 131 -2.58 -15.71 -4.69
CA VAL A 131 -2.62 -14.77 -3.55
C VAL A 131 -3.91 -14.97 -2.74
N ALA A 132 -4.96 -15.49 -3.39
CA ALA A 132 -6.19 -15.98 -2.76
C ALA A 132 -5.99 -17.12 -1.73
N LYS A 133 -5.04 -18.04 -1.90
CA LYS A 133 -4.72 -19.08 -0.89
C LYS A 133 -4.05 -18.49 0.35
N VAL A 134 -3.27 -17.42 0.20
CA VAL A 134 -2.72 -16.64 1.31
C VAL A 134 -3.86 -15.95 2.06
N LEU A 135 -4.74 -15.24 1.34
CA LEU A 135 -5.89 -14.59 1.94
C LEU A 135 -6.87 -15.59 2.58
N ALA A 136 -7.07 -16.75 1.98
CA ALA A 136 -7.95 -17.80 2.52
C ALA A 136 -7.41 -18.37 3.83
N LYS A 137 -6.08 -18.55 3.98
CA LYS A 137 -5.48 -18.96 5.25
C LYS A 137 -5.68 -17.93 6.37
N VAL A 138 -5.76 -16.65 6.02
CA VAL A 138 -6.01 -15.55 6.98
C VAL A 138 -7.50 -15.42 7.31
N GLN A 139 -8.40 -15.81 6.40
CA GLN A 139 -9.85 -15.77 6.63
C GLN A 139 -10.41 -16.98 7.41
N THR A 140 -9.63 -18.07 7.54
CA THR A 140 -10.02 -19.29 8.27
C THR A 140 -9.28 -19.49 9.59
N ALA A 141 -8.45 -18.52 10.01
CA ALA A 141 -7.74 -18.50 11.29
C ALA A 141 -8.36 -17.44 12.20
#